data_AF-A0A1I4H9Z3-F1
#
_entry.id   AF-A0A1I4H9Z3-F1
#
_cell.length_a   1.000
_cell.length_b   1.000
_cell.length_c   1.000
_cell.angle_alpha   90.00
_cell.angle_beta   90.00
_cell.angle_gamma   90.00
#
_symmetry.space_group_name_H-M   'P 1'
#
loop_
_entity.id
_entity.type
_entity.pdbx_description
1 polymer ?
#
loop_
_entity_poly.entity_id
_entity_poly.type
_entity_poly.pdbx_seq_one_letter_code
_entity_poly.pdbx_strand_id
1 'polypeptide(L)'
;MFRKSTKMALAAAVAVTMGPTTVAASDIGAAIVGGIIGGALVGNAKKSKTRSSSNYSAARAQNRETQTSLNYFGFNAGTPDGVMGQRSRSAIIQYQTYVGFPATGKLSPYERDFLVSSYNRAQVGGPQVVKAMQTHQHGVRSLLTVWYDESTGVRTAGSGYTGMPDIVGQAIDEVAESSDPSGEQLLQRSGFIQLVDLNGDGKNDYILDTSLAGSSFWCNANDCTVMVFTSAPQGYNRSDFLTHNATPASFSCHMNVCRLSEPQMAVVQQPAAPAQPTPTVPVTQTPVQQAPTTTMVSAQEGAQPLGGITVFETATPAPQQSSLASRCSKVALLTSSNGGFVTAANLADAEFAMNEQFCLARTYSIGTGENLVSSLNGVTNTQVDSQCDAFGPALAPYLPKLSSMEAPAVAKEVQRFVLESSMSMEQLSTTAKICLFSGYRRDNMDVALGAALLMVGLGQKPYAELVGHHLAFGYGVGEQPEKAAAWYDMAVSALEGGAEPVFAPGQPERAALLRAAMTLESGGAAEPQPASAALPTFNLGD
;
A
#
# COMPACT_ATOMS: atom_id res chain seq x y z
N MET A 1 8.58 -85.79 -13.51
CA MET A 1 9.47 -85.80 -12.31
C MET A 1 10.77 -85.08 -12.67
N PHE A 2 11.19 -84.16 -11.80
CA PHE A 2 12.49 -83.47 -11.70
C PHE A 2 13.01 -82.52 -12.82
N ARG A 3 12.83 -81.21 -12.51
CA ARG A 3 13.74 -80.04 -12.61
C ARG A 3 15.04 -80.15 -13.43
N LYS A 4 15.32 -79.09 -14.19
CA LYS A 4 16.54 -78.25 -14.02
C LYS A 4 16.40 -76.87 -14.70
N SER A 5 16.84 -75.84 -13.96
CA SER A 5 16.97 -74.45 -14.40
C SER A 5 18.26 -74.23 -15.19
N THR A 6 18.23 -73.30 -16.14
CA THR A 6 19.40 -72.60 -16.68
C THR A 6 19.13 -71.10 -16.80
N LYS A 7 20.12 -70.32 -16.39
CA LYS A 7 20.15 -68.86 -16.30
C LYS A 7 20.76 -68.24 -17.58
N MET A 8 20.59 -66.91 -17.68
CA MET A 8 21.45 -65.88 -18.31
C MET A 8 21.33 -65.56 -19.80
N ALA A 9 20.93 -64.31 -20.09
CA ALA A 9 21.62 -63.33 -20.96
C ALA A 9 21.07 -61.92 -20.62
N LEU A 10 21.80 -61.08 -19.87
CA LEU A 10 22.77 -60.06 -20.32
C LEU A 10 22.11 -58.82 -20.96
N ALA A 11 21.87 -57.78 -20.16
CA ALA A 11 21.67 -56.41 -20.62
C ALA A 11 22.69 -55.51 -19.90
N ALA A 12 23.58 -54.91 -20.69
CA ALA A 12 24.66 -54.05 -20.22
C ALA A 12 24.10 -52.70 -19.74
N ALA A 13 24.34 -52.37 -18.47
CA ALA A 13 24.11 -51.03 -17.92
C ALA A 13 25.34 -50.15 -18.17
N VAL A 14 25.14 -49.03 -18.86
CA VAL A 14 26.09 -47.92 -18.92
C VAL A 14 26.05 -47.21 -17.56
N ALA A 15 27.14 -47.31 -16.81
CA ALA A 15 27.33 -46.57 -15.57
C ALA A 15 27.91 -45.18 -15.89
N VAL A 16 27.07 -44.15 -15.81
CA VAL A 16 27.54 -42.76 -15.64
C VAL A 16 27.69 -42.53 -14.15
N THR A 17 28.93 -42.37 -13.70
CA THR A 17 29.30 -41.98 -12.35
C THR A 17 29.25 -40.44 -12.27
N MET A 18 28.20 -39.91 -11.64
CA MET A 18 28.23 -38.55 -11.08
C MET A 18 28.32 -38.69 -9.57
N GLY A 19 29.43 -38.19 -9.00
CA GLY A 19 29.65 -38.16 -7.56
C GLY A 19 28.67 -37.20 -6.87
N PRO A 20 28.37 -37.42 -5.58
CA PRO A 20 27.50 -36.53 -4.83
C PRO A 20 28.23 -35.20 -4.58
N THR A 21 27.68 -34.11 -5.10
CA THR A 21 27.99 -32.76 -4.62
C THR A 21 27.29 -32.58 -3.27
N THR A 22 28.06 -32.50 -2.21
CA THR A 22 27.58 -32.09 -0.90
C THR A 22 27.23 -30.60 -0.94
N VAL A 23 25.93 -30.29 -1.07
CA VAL A 23 25.42 -28.98 -0.66
C VAL A 23 25.36 -29.02 0.86
N ALA A 24 26.17 -28.18 1.51
CA ALA A 24 26.14 -27.98 2.94
C ALA A 24 24.78 -27.36 3.32
N ALA A 25 23.87 -28.20 3.80
CA ALA A 25 22.74 -27.73 4.61
C ALA A 25 23.32 -27.28 5.95
N SER A 26 23.22 -26.00 6.27
CA SER A 26 23.53 -25.51 7.60
C SER A 26 22.49 -26.05 8.59
N ASP A 27 22.91 -27.02 9.41
CA ASP A 27 22.22 -27.47 10.61
C ASP A 27 21.91 -26.27 11.52
N ILE A 28 20.65 -25.84 11.53
CA ILE A 28 20.07 -25.05 12.62
C ILE A 28 18.79 -25.76 13.05
N GLY A 29 19.01 -26.89 13.72
CA GLY A 29 18.02 -27.58 14.52
C GLY A 29 18.45 -27.60 15.98
N ALA A 30 17.47 -27.48 16.87
CA ALA A 30 17.49 -27.82 18.29
C ALA A 30 18.03 -26.78 19.31
N ALA A 31 17.11 -25.91 19.75
CA ALA A 31 16.92 -25.49 21.15
C ALA A 31 15.61 -24.66 21.17
N ILE A 32 14.50 -25.03 21.83
CA ILE A 32 14.29 -25.01 23.29
C ILE A 32 13.01 -25.81 23.65
N VAL A 33 13.19 -26.76 24.58
CA VAL A 33 12.28 -27.34 25.61
C VAL A 33 11.02 -26.49 25.93
N GLY A 34 9.77 -26.97 25.86
CA GLY A 34 9.15 -27.97 26.75
C GLY A 34 8.25 -27.31 27.82
N GLY A 35 6.93 -27.51 27.75
CA GLY A 35 5.96 -26.89 28.67
C GLY A 35 4.54 -27.48 28.63
N ILE A 36 4.43 -28.71 29.12
CA ILE A 36 3.28 -29.44 29.70
C ILE A 36 2.00 -28.60 29.96
N ILE A 37 0.83 -29.02 29.42
CA ILE A 37 -0.40 -29.39 30.18
C ILE A 37 -1.17 -30.44 29.37
N GLY A 38 -1.23 -31.67 29.91
CA GLY A 38 -2.14 -32.71 29.48
C GLY A 38 -3.49 -32.61 30.18
N GLY A 39 -4.54 -33.09 29.51
CA GLY A 39 -5.89 -33.19 30.07
C GLY A 39 -6.80 -33.99 29.16
N ALA A 40 -6.64 -35.31 29.19
CA ALA A 40 -7.54 -36.25 28.56
C ALA A 40 -8.94 -36.19 29.20
N LEU A 41 -10.00 -36.20 28.38
CA LEU A 41 -11.28 -36.82 28.73
C LEU A 41 -11.93 -37.40 27.48
N VAL A 42 -11.98 -38.74 27.42
CA VAL A 42 -12.87 -39.51 26.56
C VAL A 42 -14.14 -39.82 27.34
N GLY A 43 -15.30 -39.62 26.70
CA GLY A 43 -16.53 -40.37 26.95
C GLY A 43 -17.53 -39.79 27.95
N ASN A 44 -18.58 -39.13 27.46
CA ASN A 44 -19.90 -39.74 27.34
C ASN A 44 -20.96 -38.73 26.88
N ALA A 45 -21.77 -39.17 25.92
CA ALA A 45 -22.96 -38.49 25.47
C ALA A 45 -24.00 -38.38 26.60
N LYS A 46 -24.29 -37.16 27.05
CA LYS A 46 -25.59 -36.76 27.59
C LYS A 46 -25.94 -35.38 27.05
N LYS A 47 -27.13 -35.29 26.42
CA LYS A 47 -27.78 -34.07 25.94
C LYS A 47 -27.70 -32.97 27.02
N SER A 48 -26.93 -31.92 26.75
CA SER A 48 -27.08 -30.62 27.39
C SER A 48 -27.71 -29.66 26.40
N LYS A 49 -28.94 -29.22 26.69
CA LYS A 49 -29.51 -28.02 26.07
C LYS A 49 -28.68 -26.82 26.57
N THR A 50 -27.74 -26.35 25.77
CA THR A 50 -27.03 -25.09 26.04
C THR A 50 -27.42 -24.08 24.97
N ARG A 51 -28.49 -23.31 25.26
CA ARG A 51 -28.75 -22.02 24.62
C ARG A 51 -27.95 -20.96 25.38
N SER A 52 -27.30 -20.04 24.65
CA SER A 52 -26.59 -18.83 25.12
C SER A 52 -25.13 -18.99 25.59
N SER A 53 -24.20 -19.25 24.67
CA SER A 53 -22.75 -19.05 24.94
C SER A 53 -21.95 -18.37 23.82
N SER A 54 -22.40 -18.38 22.55
CA SER A 54 -21.61 -17.77 21.45
C SER A 54 -21.58 -16.24 21.48
N ASN A 55 -22.64 -15.60 21.97
CA ASN A 55 -22.69 -14.12 22.09
C ASN A 55 -21.69 -13.60 23.14
N TYR A 56 -21.47 -14.36 24.23
CA TYR A 56 -20.52 -13.98 25.27
C TYR A 56 -19.06 -14.16 24.81
N SER A 57 -18.77 -15.14 23.94
CA SER A 57 -17.41 -15.32 23.40
C SER A 57 -17.06 -14.25 22.34
N ALA A 58 -18.01 -13.91 21.47
CA ALA A 58 -17.82 -12.86 20.46
C ALA A 58 -17.63 -11.47 21.11
N ALA A 59 -18.48 -11.12 22.09
CA ALA A 59 -18.35 -9.85 22.81
C ALA A 59 -17.02 -9.74 23.57
N ARG A 60 -16.55 -10.83 24.20
CA ARG A 60 -15.23 -10.83 24.85
C ARG A 60 -14.09 -10.68 23.84
N ALA A 61 -14.19 -11.27 22.66
CA ALA A 61 -13.18 -11.10 21.61
C ALA A 61 -13.11 -9.64 21.15
N GLN A 62 -14.25 -9.01 20.88
CA GLN A 62 -14.31 -7.59 20.53
C GLN A 62 -13.75 -6.69 21.63
N ASN A 63 -14.04 -6.97 22.90
CA ASN A 63 -13.51 -6.20 24.02
C ASN A 63 -11.99 -6.33 24.14
N ARG A 64 -11.42 -7.52 23.90
CA ARG A 64 -9.97 -7.73 23.89
C ARG A 64 -9.31 -6.89 22.81
N GLU A 65 -9.88 -6.90 21.60
CA GLU A 65 -9.38 -6.09 20.48
C GLU A 65 -9.40 -4.59 20.81
N THR A 66 -10.48 -4.10 21.44
CA THR A 66 -10.55 -2.73 21.94
C THR A 66 -9.48 -2.43 22.98
N GLN A 67 -9.31 -3.29 24.00
CA GLN A 67 -8.28 -3.12 25.03
C GLN A 67 -6.86 -3.11 24.44
N THR A 68 -6.58 -3.99 23.48
CA THR A 68 -5.31 -4.03 22.75
C THR A 68 -5.07 -2.74 21.98
N SER A 69 -6.08 -2.26 21.23
CA SER A 69 -5.98 -1.04 20.44
C SER A 69 -5.75 0.20 21.33
N LEU A 70 -6.49 0.31 22.44
CA LEU A 70 -6.29 1.38 23.43
C LEU A 70 -4.86 1.38 23.97
N ASN A 71 -4.37 0.21 24.40
CA ASN A 71 -3.03 0.07 24.95
C ASN A 71 -1.93 0.42 23.93
N TYR A 72 -2.10 0.05 22.65
CA TYR A 72 -1.15 0.39 21.59
C TYR A 72 -0.96 1.90 21.46
N PHE A 73 -2.06 2.66 21.49
CA PHE A 73 -2.01 4.13 21.49
C PHE A 73 -1.69 4.74 22.87
N GLY A 74 -1.28 3.93 23.84
CA GLY A 74 -0.85 4.41 25.15
C GLY A 74 -2.00 4.78 26.10
N PHE A 75 -3.25 4.46 25.76
CA PHE A 75 -4.38 4.56 26.69
C PHE A 75 -4.45 3.28 27.54
N ASN A 76 -4.05 3.36 28.79
CA ASN A 76 -3.89 2.19 29.67
C ASN A 76 -5.24 1.53 30.04
N ALA A 77 -5.64 0.53 29.25
CA ALA A 77 -6.89 -0.21 29.42
C ALA A 77 -6.76 -1.41 30.39
N GLY A 78 -5.54 -1.72 30.86
CA GLY A 78 -5.22 -2.94 31.61
C GLY A 78 -4.88 -4.12 30.69
N THR A 79 -4.85 -5.34 31.23
CA THR A 79 -4.62 -6.55 30.43
C THR A 79 -5.77 -6.76 29.44
N PRO A 80 -5.51 -7.07 28.15
CA PRO A 80 -6.56 -7.40 27.17
C PRO A 80 -7.26 -8.73 27.46
N ASP A 81 -8.11 -8.78 28.47
CA ASP A 81 -8.84 -9.96 28.95
C ASP A 81 -10.29 -10.06 28.43
N GLY A 82 -10.79 -9.00 27.80
CA GLY A 82 -12.15 -8.88 27.27
C GLY A 82 -13.18 -8.43 28.31
N VAL A 83 -12.74 -8.06 29.51
CA VAL A 83 -13.57 -7.59 30.62
C VAL A 83 -13.46 -6.07 30.73
N MET A 84 -14.53 -5.36 30.38
CA MET A 84 -14.56 -3.89 30.39
C MET A 84 -14.75 -3.33 31.81
N GLY A 85 -13.63 -3.28 32.54
CA GLY A 85 -13.53 -2.76 33.91
C GLY A 85 -13.32 -1.24 33.99
N GLN A 86 -12.98 -0.77 35.20
CA GLN A 86 -12.74 0.67 35.45
C GLN A 86 -11.54 1.21 34.66
N ARG A 87 -10.47 0.43 34.49
CA ARG A 87 -9.28 0.82 33.70
C ARG A 87 -9.63 1.01 32.22
N SER A 88 -10.34 0.05 31.63
CA SER A 88 -10.79 0.15 30.23
C SER A 88 -11.73 1.34 30.03
N ARG A 89 -12.66 1.61 30.96
CA ARG A 89 -13.51 2.83 30.92
C ARG A 89 -12.67 4.11 31.00
N SER A 90 -11.68 4.16 31.88
CA SER A 90 -10.78 5.32 31.98
C SER A 90 -9.97 5.52 30.69
N ALA A 91 -9.49 4.45 30.08
CA ALA A 91 -8.76 4.51 28.80
C ALA A 91 -9.67 5.01 27.66
N ILE A 92 -10.94 4.57 27.63
CA ILE A 92 -11.93 5.07 26.67
C ILE A 92 -12.15 6.58 26.83
N ILE A 93 -12.30 7.08 28.07
CA ILE A 93 -12.45 8.51 28.33
C ILE A 93 -11.24 9.30 27.80
N GLN A 94 -10.02 8.80 28.06
CA GLN A 94 -8.79 9.45 27.59
C GLN A 94 -8.70 9.46 26.07
N TYR A 95 -9.04 8.34 25.43
CA TYR A 95 -9.12 8.23 23.98
C TYR A 95 -10.14 9.20 23.39
N GLN A 96 -11.37 9.22 23.92
CA GLN A 96 -12.42 10.13 23.48
C GLN A 96 -11.99 11.59 23.62
N THR A 97 -11.43 11.95 24.77
CA THR A 97 -10.93 13.31 25.02
C THR A 97 -9.79 13.68 24.07
N TYR A 98 -8.89 12.73 23.77
CA TYR A 98 -7.74 12.96 22.91
C TYR A 98 -8.12 13.20 21.45
N VAL A 99 -9.07 12.40 20.93
CA VAL A 99 -9.54 12.53 19.54
C VAL A 99 -10.57 13.66 19.37
N GLY A 100 -11.23 14.09 20.46
CA GLY A 100 -12.26 15.13 20.44
C GLY A 100 -13.70 14.61 20.48
N PHE A 101 -13.89 13.32 20.77
CA PHE A 101 -15.21 12.73 20.99
C PHE A 101 -15.81 13.11 22.35
N PRO A 102 -17.14 12.99 22.51
CA PRO A 102 -17.78 13.08 23.83
C PRO A 102 -17.20 12.05 24.82
N ALA A 103 -16.64 12.55 25.92
CA ALA A 103 -15.95 11.76 26.94
C ALA A 103 -16.91 10.97 27.86
N THR A 104 -17.68 10.05 27.28
CA THR A 104 -18.73 9.27 27.96
C THR A 104 -18.20 8.03 28.69
N GLY A 105 -16.99 7.58 28.36
CA GLY A 105 -16.40 6.34 28.88
C GLY A 105 -17.05 5.06 28.33
N LYS A 106 -17.88 5.18 27.29
CA LYS A 106 -18.44 4.08 26.50
C LYS A 106 -18.19 4.38 25.03
N LEU A 107 -17.62 3.41 24.30
CA LEU A 107 -17.40 3.57 22.86
C LEU A 107 -18.72 3.39 22.11
N SER A 108 -19.03 4.33 21.22
CA SER A 108 -19.99 4.08 20.15
C SER A 108 -19.40 3.10 19.12
N PRO A 109 -20.21 2.48 18.24
CA PRO A 109 -19.70 1.62 17.17
C PRO A 109 -18.67 2.36 16.30
N TYR A 110 -18.97 3.59 15.90
CA TYR A 110 -18.07 4.43 15.11
C TYR A 110 -16.73 4.69 15.81
N GLU A 111 -16.74 5.11 17.09
CA GLU A 111 -15.51 5.35 17.85
C GLU A 111 -14.67 4.08 17.99
N ARG A 112 -15.32 2.93 18.22
CA ARG A 112 -14.64 1.64 18.28
C ARG A 112 -13.99 1.31 16.94
N ASP A 113 -14.74 1.45 15.85
CA ASP A 113 -14.28 1.08 14.52
C ASP A 113 -13.15 2.01 14.07
N PHE A 114 -13.22 3.31 14.37
CA PHE A 114 -12.12 4.24 14.14
C PHE A 114 -10.86 3.87 14.94
N LEU A 115 -11.00 3.54 16.24
CA LEU A 115 -9.87 3.09 17.07
C LEU A 115 -9.21 1.81 16.53
N VAL A 116 -10.01 0.80 16.22
CA VAL A 116 -9.52 -0.51 15.77
C VAL A 116 -8.93 -0.43 14.37
N SER A 117 -9.57 0.29 13.44
CA SER A 117 -9.03 0.52 12.10
C SER A 117 -7.73 1.32 12.14
N SER A 118 -7.64 2.33 13.00
CA SER A 118 -6.40 3.07 13.24
C SER A 118 -5.29 2.18 13.79
N TYR A 119 -5.61 1.30 14.75
CA TYR A 119 -4.65 0.33 15.27
C TYR A 119 -4.15 -0.59 14.16
N ASN A 120 -5.06 -1.14 13.34
CA ASN A 120 -4.68 -1.98 12.20
C ASN A 120 -3.82 -1.22 11.19
N ARG A 121 -4.15 0.05 10.86
CA ARG A 121 -3.34 0.92 9.99
C ARG A 121 -1.94 1.18 10.58
N ALA A 122 -1.86 1.39 11.89
CA ALA A 122 -0.59 1.62 12.57
C ALA A 122 0.30 0.36 12.62
N GLN A 123 -0.30 -0.82 12.73
CA GLN A 123 0.41 -2.10 12.68
C GLN A 123 0.93 -2.45 11.28
N VAL A 124 0.27 -1.96 10.23
CA VAL A 124 0.78 -2.03 8.84
C VAL A 124 1.99 -1.11 8.66
N GLY A 125 2.15 -0.10 9.51
CA GLY A 125 3.24 0.86 9.47
C GLY A 125 3.03 1.93 8.38
N GLY A 126 4.14 2.42 7.84
CA GLY A 126 4.18 3.45 6.81
C GLY A 126 4.85 4.75 7.26
N PRO A 127 5.09 5.70 6.34
CA PRO A 127 5.91 6.89 6.60
C PRO A 127 5.37 7.74 7.76
N GLN A 128 4.05 7.90 7.85
CA GLN A 128 3.40 8.62 8.96
C GLN A 128 3.61 7.92 10.31
N VAL A 129 3.56 6.59 10.35
CA VAL A 129 3.77 5.81 11.58
C VAL A 129 5.24 5.91 12.03
N VAL A 130 6.18 5.76 11.11
CA VAL A 130 7.62 5.92 11.37
C VAL A 130 7.92 7.33 11.87
N LYS A 131 7.36 8.36 11.22
CA LYS A 131 7.46 9.76 11.66
C LYS A 131 6.88 9.93 13.06
N ALA A 132 5.71 9.34 13.33
CA ALA A 132 5.07 9.48 14.63
C ALA A 132 5.83 8.80 15.78
N MET A 133 6.53 7.71 15.48
CA MET A 133 7.44 7.05 16.41
C MET A 133 8.72 7.86 16.65
N GLN A 134 9.15 8.69 15.69
CA GLN A 134 10.41 9.45 15.75
C GLN A 134 10.27 10.88 16.27
N THR A 135 9.13 11.56 16.08
CA THR A 135 9.07 13.04 16.16
C THR A 135 8.04 13.64 17.12
N HIS A 136 7.34 12.88 17.96
CA HIS A 136 6.26 13.45 18.79
C HIS A 136 6.43 13.27 20.30
N GLN A 137 6.17 14.36 21.04
CA GLN A 137 5.89 14.32 22.48
C GLN A 137 4.67 13.44 22.83
N HIS A 138 3.84 13.12 21.83
CA HIS A 138 2.66 12.26 21.98
C HIS A 138 2.85 10.84 21.41
N GLY A 139 3.93 10.50 20.71
CA GLY A 139 4.16 9.16 20.12
C GLY A 139 3.07 8.71 19.15
N VAL A 140 2.85 7.40 19.02
CA VAL A 140 1.91 6.79 18.05
C VAL A 140 0.44 7.21 18.22
N ARG A 141 0.01 7.75 19.37
CA ARG A 141 -1.36 8.27 19.52
C ARG A 141 -1.64 9.51 18.67
N SER A 142 -0.62 10.30 18.29
CA SER A 142 -0.86 11.47 17.42
C SER A 142 -1.47 11.08 16.07
N LEU A 143 -1.25 9.84 15.63
CA LEU A 143 -1.86 9.29 14.43
C LEU A 143 -3.39 9.30 14.52
N LEU A 144 -3.96 9.15 15.72
CA LEU A 144 -5.42 9.14 15.89
C LEU A 144 -6.05 10.50 15.57
N THR A 145 -5.40 11.62 15.92
CA THR A 145 -5.94 12.93 15.55
C THR A 145 -5.73 13.20 14.06
N VAL A 146 -4.55 12.85 13.52
CA VAL A 146 -4.25 13.00 12.08
C VAL A 146 -5.24 12.23 11.21
N TRP A 147 -5.48 10.96 11.52
CA TRP A 147 -6.40 10.12 10.74
C TRP A 147 -7.87 10.45 10.98
N TYR A 148 -8.22 10.98 12.16
CA TYR A 148 -9.57 11.44 12.42
C TYR A 148 -9.90 12.68 11.60
N ASP A 149 -8.96 13.62 11.53
CA ASP A 149 -9.00 14.82 10.71
C ASP A 149 -9.07 14.50 9.21
N GLU A 150 -8.25 13.53 8.74
CA GLU A 150 -8.35 12.96 7.39
C GLU A 150 -9.77 12.40 7.12
N SER A 151 -10.33 11.64 8.07
CA SER A 151 -11.62 10.95 7.89
C SER A 151 -12.83 11.89 7.93
N THR A 152 -12.72 13.03 8.60
CA THR A 152 -13.81 14.01 8.75
C THR A 152 -13.70 15.17 7.76
N GLY A 153 -12.63 15.20 6.96
CA GLY A 153 -12.35 16.30 6.02
C GLY A 153 -11.96 17.62 6.72
N VAL A 154 -11.82 17.61 8.04
CA VAL A 154 -11.36 18.74 8.84
C VAL A 154 -9.84 18.64 8.92
N ARG A 155 -9.13 19.26 7.96
CA ARG A 155 -7.66 19.31 8.01
C ARG A 155 -7.23 20.28 9.12
N THR A 156 -6.90 19.77 10.31
CA THR A 156 -6.34 20.62 11.38
C THR A 156 -4.89 20.97 11.02
N ALA A 157 -4.59 22.28 11.06
CA ALA A 157 -3.25 22.85 10.96
C ALA A 157 -2.32 22.22 12.02
N GLY A 158 -1.30 21.46 11.60
CA GLY A 158 -0.38 20.81 12.54
C GLY A 158 0.49 19.68 12.00
N SER A 159 0.27 19.19 10.77
CA SER A 159 1.12 18.16 10.14
C SER A 159 2.26 18.74 9.29
N GLY A 160 2.60 20.03 9.47
CA GLY A 160 3.61 20.73 8.69
C GLY A 160 5.06 20.41 9.07
N TYR A 161 5.96 20.50 8.09
CA TYR A 161 7.42 20.44 8.26
C TYR A 161 7.87 21.28 9.47
N THR A 162 8.65 20.70 10.39
CA THR A 162 8.99 21.35 11.66
C THR A 162 9.65 22.72 11.44
N GLY A 163 9.07 23.78 12.02
CA GLY A 163 9.58 25.14 11.91
C GLY A 163 9.15 25.89 10.64
N MET A 164 8.25 25.31 9.85
CA MET A 164 7.73 25.90 8.62
C MET A 164 6.26 26.37 8.78
N PRO A 165 5.88 27.54 8.25
CA PRO A 165 4.50 27.98 8.25
C PRO A 165 3.58 27.03 7.47
N ASP A 166 2.36 26.81 7.96
CA ASP A 166 1.42 25.84 7.39
C ASP A 166 1.14 26.09 5.90
N ILE A 167 0.99 27.34 5.48
CA ILE A 167 0.72 27.70 4.08
C ILE A 167 1.91 27.38 3.15
N VAL A 168 3.14 27.39 3.68
CA VAL A 168 4.35 27.01 2.93
C VAL A 168 4.44 25.48 2.86
N GLY A 169 4.15 24.79 3.97
CA GLY A 169 4.09 23.33 4.00
C GLY A 169 3.04 22.76 3.04
N GLN A 170 1.85 23.35 3.00
CA GLN A 170 0.79 22.97 2.08
C GLN A 170 1.20 23.12 0.61
N ALA A 171 1.95 24.17 0.29
CA ALA A 171 2.44 24.39 -1.07
C ALA A 171 3.51 23.37 -1.48
N ILE A 172 4.34 22.91 -0.53
CA ILE A 172 5.31 21.83 -0.79
C ILE A 172 4.57 20.52 -1.07
N ASP A 173 3.53 20.23 -0.29
CA ASP A 173 2.69 19.03 -0.48
C ASP A 173 1.93 19.08 -1.81
N GLU A 174 1.43 20.26 -2.21
CA GLU A 174 0.80 20.52 -3.52
C GLU A 174 1.76 20.23 -4.68
N VAL A 175 3.03 20.63 -4.56
CA VAL A 175 4.07 20.32 -5.55
C VAL A 175 4.39 18.81 -5.55
N ALA A 176 4.49 18.18 -4.38
CA ALA A 176 4.77 16.76 -4.24
C ALA A 176 3.64 15.87 -4.80
N GLU A 177 2.37 16.29 -4.69
CA GLU A 177 1.22 15.53 -5.20
C GLU A 177 1.23 15.35 -6.73
N SER A 178 1.89 16.27 -7.43
CA SER A 178 1.97 16.31 -8.90
C SER A 178 3.40 16.11 -9.42
N SER A 179 4.31 15.59 -8.59
CA SER A 179 5.69 15.28 -8.95
C SER A 179 6.14 13.94 -8.37
N ASP A 180 7.23 13.37 -8.92
CA ASP A 180 7.77 12.08 -8.43
C ASP A 180 8.37 12.13 -7.01
N PRO A 181 9.12 13.18 -6.58
CA PRO A 181 9.67 13.24 -5.22
C PRO A 181 8.63 13.62 -4.15
N SER A 182 8.75 13.03 -2.96
CA SER A 182 7.97 13.45 -1.79
C SER A 182 8.33 14.89 -1.35
N GLY A 183 7.46 15.54 -0.58
CA GLY A 183 7.75 16.89 -0.07
C GLY A 183 9.01 16.97 0.81
N GLU A 184 9.33 15.94 1.60
CA GLU A 184 10.62 15.84 2.29
C GLU A 184 11.80 15.69 1.32
N GLN A 185 11.64 14.93 0.24
CA GLN A 185 12.67 14.78 -0.79
C GLN A 185 12.89 16.09 -1.56
N LEU A 186 11.81 16.83 -1.84
CA LEU A 186 11.87 18.17 -2.44
C LEU A 186 12.66 19.14 -1.54
N LEU A 187 12.38 19.14 -0.23
CA LEU A 187 13.11 19.96 0.74
C LEU A 187 14.60 19.63 0.85
N GLN A 188 15.01 18.41 0.50
CA GLN A 188 16.42 18.02 0.44
C GLN A 188 17.13 18.47 -0.84
N ARG A 189 16.38 18.92 -1.87
CA ARG A 189 16.97 19.42 -3.12
C ARG A 189 17.43 20.86 -2.93
N SER A 190 18.73 21.10 -3.14
CA SER A 190 19.26 22.45 -2.99
C SER A 190 18.59 23.40 -3.97
N GLY A 191 18.11 24.54 -3.48
CA GLY A 191 17.47 25.57 -4.28
C GLY A 191 15.95 25.40 -4.44
N PHE A 192 15.36 24.27 -4.03
CA PHE A 192 13.91 24.08 -4.07
C PHE A 192 13.19 25.06 -3.15
N ILE A 193 13.75 25.25 -1.95
CA ILE A 193 13.30 26.25 -0.99
C ILE A 193 14.43 27.25 -0.71
N GLN A 194 14.12 28.54 -0.76
CA GLN A 194 15.03 29.62 -0.39
C GLN A 194 14.38 30.47 0.71
N LEU A 195 15.17 30.80 1.74
CA LEU A 195 14.73 31.62 2.86
C LEU A 195 15.42 32.98 2.78
N VAL A 196 14.64 34.05 2.77
CA VAL A 196 15.14 35.42 2.63
C VAL A 196 14.12 36.39 3.19
N ASP A 197 14.54 37.52 3.76
CA ASP A 197 13.64 38.63 4.12
C ASP A 197 13.41 39.51 2.88
N LEU A 198 12.30 39.29 2.15
CA LEU A 198 12.01 39.96 0.88
C LEU A 198 11.39 41.33 1.07
N ASN A 199 10.67 41.55 2.17
CA ASN A 199 9.95 42.79 2.45
C ASN A 199 10.60 43.67 3.53
N GLY A 200 11.71 43.20 4.13
CA GLY A 200 12.50 43.94 5.10
C GLY A 200 11.89 43.99 6.50
N ASP A 201 10.98 43.06 6.83
CA ASP A 201 10.30 43.02 8.13
C ASP A 201 11.06 42.23 9.21
N GLY A 202 12.20 41.63 8.85
CA GLY A 202 13.05 40.85 9.74
C GLY A 202 12.59 39.40 9.94
N LYS A 203 11.59 38.93 9.20
CA LYS A 203 11.16 37.52 9.19
C LYS A 203 11.65 36.83 7.91
N ASN A 204 11.70 35.49 7.98
CA ASN A 204 12.02 34.69 6.80
C ASN A 204 10.80 34.61 5.89
N ASP A 205 10.93 35.07 4.66
CA ASP A 205 10.03 34.76 3.56
C ASP A 205 10.55 33.53 2.79
N TYR A 206 9.67 32.90 2.01
CA TYR A 206 9.97 31.64 1.35
C TYR A 206 9.78 31.76 -0.16
N ILE A 207 10.73 31.22 -0.93
CA ILE A 207 10.62 31.04 -2.37
C ILE A 207 10.67 29.55 -2.63
N LEU A 208 9.64 29.01 -3.30
CA LEU A 208 9.60 27.63 -3.79
C LEU A 208 9.80 27.62 -5.30
N ASP A 209 10.90 27.03 -5.77
CA ASP A 209 11.22 26.88 -7.19
C ASP A 209 10.87 25.46 -7.68
N THR A 210 9.77 25.34 -8.43
CA THR A 210 9.28 24.04 -8.91
C THR A 210 10.09 23.46 -10.07
N SER A 211 11.08 24.19 -10.63
CA SER A 211 11.99 23.62 -11.63
C SER A 211 12.73 22.40 -11.11
N LEU A 212 12.87 22.31 -9.79
CA LEU A 212 13.48 21.21 -9.08
C LEU A 212 12.48 20.13 -8.68
N ALA A 213 11.20 20.23 -9.06
CA ALA A 213 10.20 19.18 -8.84
C ALA A 213 10.22 18.10 -9.93
N GLY A 214 10.71 18.43 -11.13
CA GLY A 214 10.75 17.48 -12.26
C GLY A 214 9.38 17.17 -12.87
N SER A 215 8.40 18.02 -12.65
CA SER A 215 7.02 17.84 -13.13
C SER A 215 6.68 18.82 -14.26
N SER A 216 6.13 18.28 -15.35
CA SER A 216 5.61 19.05 -16.48
C SER A 216 4.30 19.79 -16.16
N PHE A 217 3.69 19.52 -15.00
CA PHE A 217 2.54 20.28 -14.51
C PHE A 217 2.95 21.69 -14.08
N TRP A 218 4.10 21.82 -13.41
CA TRP A 218 4.58 23.09 -12.88
C TRP A 218 5.50 23.86 -13.83
N CYS A 219 6.09 23.16 -14.81
CA CYS A 219 7.06 23.69 -15.74
C CYS A 219 6.65 23.44 -17.19
N ASN A 220 6.75 24.50 -18.00
CA ASN A 220 6.67 24.41 -19.46
C ASN A 220 8.08 24.45 -20.08
N ALA A 221 8.17 24.60 -21.40
CA ALA A 221 9.44 24.59 -22.12
C ALA A 221 10.40 25.75 -21.73
N ASN A 222 9.88 26.87 -21.23
CA ASN A 222 10.65 28.09 -20.97
C ASN A 222 10.59 28.56 -19.51
N ASP A 223 9.49 28.27 -18.79
CA ASP A 223 9.23 28.81 -17.46
C ASP A 223 8.71 27.74 -16.50
N CYS A 224 9.00 27.92 -15.22
CA CYS A 224 8.46 27.15 -14.11
C CYS A 224 7.64 28.04 -13.18
N THR A 225 6.71 27.44 -12.48
CA THR A 225 5.98 28.12 -11.40
C THR A 225 6.93 28.38 -10.24
N VAL A 226 6.92 29.59 -9.72
CA VAL A 226 7.69 29.97 -8.53
C VAL A 226 6.72 30.60 -7.55
N MET A 227 6.62 29.98 -6.37
CA MET A 227 5.70 30.44 -5.33
C MET A 227 6.49 31.23 -4.28
N VAL A 228 6.07 32.47 -4.04
CA VAL A 228 6.71 33.37 -3.08
C VAL A 228 5.75 33.61 -1.91
N PHE A 229 6.21 33.34 -0.69
CA PHE A 229 5.46 33.52 0.54
C PHE A 229 6.07 34.66 1.34
N THR A 230 5.44 35.83 1.31
CA THR A 230 5.86 36.98 2.11
C THR A 230 5.13 37.05 3.43
N SER A 231 5.89 37.31 4.48
CA SER A 231 5.42 37.55 5.83
C SER A 231 4.49 38.75 5.91
N ALA A 232 3.46 38.61 6.73
CA ALA A 232 2.43 39.62 6.98
C ALA A 232 1.98 39.54 8.44
N PRO A 233 1.29 40.57 8.98
CA PRO A 233 0.80 40.55 10.36
C PRO A 233 -0.10 39.35 10.70
N GLN A 234 -0.85 38.84 9.73
CA GLN A 234 -1.78 37.71 9.87
C GLN A 234 -1.24 36.38 9.31
N GLY A 235 0.06 36.26 9.02
CA GLY A 235 0.67 35.02 8.52
C GLY A 235 1.56 35.25 7.32
N TYR A 236 1.38 34.47 6.26
CA TYR A 236 2.10 34.64 4.99
C TYR A 236 1.11 34.83 3.84
N ASN A 237 1.50 35.63 2.85
CA ASN A 237 0.79 35.80 1.60
C ASN A 237 1.53 35.07 0.48
N ARG A 238 0.83 34.17 -0.22
CA ARG A 238 1.34 33.46 -1.39
C ARG A 238 1.13 34.30 -2.65
N SER A 239 2.19 34.44 -3.44
CA SER A 239 2.19 35.02 -4.78
C SER A 239 2.89 34.07 -5.75
N ASP A 240 2.22 33.70 -6.84
CA ASP A 240 2.74 32.75 -7.82
C ASP A 240 3.23 33.48 -9.08
N PHE A 241 4.41 33.10 -9.57
CA PHE A 241 5.06 33.69 -10.74
C PHE A 241 5.48 32.62 -11.74
N LEU A 242 5.67 33.01 -13.00
CA LEU A 242 6.27 32.16 -14.03
C LEU A 242 7.64 32.72 -14.37
N THR A 243 8.71 31.97 -14.06
CA THR A 243 10.09 32.34 -14.36
C THR A 243 11.01 31.12 -14.28
N HIS A 244 12.28 31.26 -14.65
CA HIS A 244 13.26 30.19 -14.56
C HIS A 244 14.50 30.64 -13.77
N ASN A 245 15.06 29.76 -12.94
CA ASN A 245 16.16 30.05 -12.01
C ASN A 245 15.87 31.25 -11.10
N ALA A 246 14.76 31.19 -10.36
CA ALA A 246 14.40 32.29 -9.48
C ALA A 246 15.42 32.47 -8.36
N THR A 247 15.82 33.71 -8.14
CA THR A 247 16.66 34.13 -7.01
C THR A 247 15.91 35.16 -6.19
N PRO A 248 16.34 35.48 -4.96
CA PRO A 248 15.70 36.53 -4.18
C PRO A 248 15.68 37.89 -4.91
N ALA A 249 16.70 38.17 -5.72
CA ALA A 249 16.80 39.40 -6.52
C ALA A 249 15.77 39.48 -7.66
N SER A 250 15.17 38.35 -8.04
CA SER A 250 14.12 38.29 -9.06
C SER A 250 12.81 38.94 -8.59
N PHE A 251 12.66 39.24 -7.29
CA PHE A 251 11.43 39.75 -6.71
C PHE A 251 11.61 41.11 -6.05
N SER A 252 10.65 42.00 -6.28
CA SER A 252 10.50 43.25 -5.53
C SER A 252 9.21 43.15 -4.72
N CYS A 253 9.37 43.09 -3.39
CA CYS A 253 8.25 42.95 -2.47
C CYS A 253 8.11 44.22 -1.61
N HIS A 254 6.89 44.76 -1.57
CA HIS A 254 6.52 45.84 -0.67
C HIS A 254 5.37 45.37 0.20
N MET A 255 5.61 45.32 1.52
CA MET A 255 4.70 44.69 2.48
C MET A 255 4.46 43.21 2.12
N ASN A 256 3.24 42.83 1.82
CA ASN A 256 2.86 41.45 1.47
C ASN A 256 2.59 41.25 -0.03
N VAL A 257 2.98 42.21 -0.88
CA VAL A 257 2.76 42.15 -2.33
C VAL A 257 4.11 42.10 -3.03
N CYS A 258 4.35 41.01 -3.78
CA CYS A 258 5.54 40.84 -4.59
C CYS A 258 5.25 41.06 -6.07
N ARG A 259 6.26 41.51 -6.80
CA ARG A 259 6.30 41.54 -8.27
C ARG A 259 7.60 40.95 -8.76
N LEU A 260 7.56 40.33 -9.94
CA LEU A 260 8.77 39.92 -10.64
C LEU A 260 9.49 41.19 -11.14
N SER A 261 10.74 41.36 -10.73
CA SER A 261 11.61 42.42 -11.21
C SER A 261 12.04 42.09 -12.64
N GLU A 262 11.69 42.92 -13.61
CA GLU A 262 12.28 42.80 -14.96
C GLU A 262 13.79 43.00 -14.86
N PRO A 263 14.62 42.24 -15.59
CA PRO A 263 16.05 42.49 -15.62
C PRO A 263 16.26 43.92 -16.13
N GLN A 264 16.71 44.81 -15.23
CA GLN A 264 17.13 46.14 -15.60
C GLN A 264 18.32 45.99 -16.54
N MET A 265 18.07 46.08 -17.85
CA MET A 265 19.09 46.48 -18.80
C MET A 265 19.61 47.82 -18.29
N ALA A 266 20.88 47.82 -17.87
CA ALA A 266 21.57 48.99 -17.38
C ALA A 266 21.35 50.16 -18.35
N VAL A 267 20.58 51.17 -17.90
CA VAL A 267 20.39 52.42 -18.63
C VAL A 267 21.72 53.17 -18.57
N VAL A 268 22.53 53.03 -19.62
CA VAL A 268 23.66 53.93 -19.85
C VAL A 268 23.07 55.28 -20.26
N GLN A 269 23.30 56.29 -19.42
CA GLN A 269 22.89 57.66 -19.64
C GLN A 269 23.45 58.21 -20.97
N GLN A 270 22.55 58.88 -21.69
CA GLN A 270 22.77 59.56 -22.95
C GLN A 270 23.46 60.92 -22.75
N PRO A 271 24.39 61.31 -23.64
CA PRO A 271 24.64 62.72 -23.94
C PRO A 271 24.05 63.15 -25.29
N ALA A 272 23.83 64.47 -25.39
CA ALA A 272 22.98 65.18 -26.33
C ALA A 272 23.38 65.20 -27.83
N ALA A 273 22.41 65.60 -28.65
CA ALA A 273 22.44 65.80 -30.12
C ALA A 273 23.36 66.98 -30.57
N PRO A 274 23.68 67.20 -31.88
CA PRO A 274 22.68 67.50 -32.93
C PRO A 274 22.96 67.06 -34.41
N ALA A 275 21.88 67.22 -35.21
CA ALA A 275 21.77 67.56 -36.65
C ALA A 275 21.54 66.45 -37.73
N GLN A 276 20.45 66.62 -38.49
CA GLN A 276 20.11 65.92 -39.76
C GLN A 276 20.86 66.55 -40.97
N PRO A 277 20.88 65.95 -42.19
CA PRO A 277 19.73 65.93 -43.13
C PRO A 277 19.50 64.62 -43.94
N THR A 278 18.26 64.52 -44.46
CA THR A 278 17.60 63.59 -45.42
C THR A 278 18.27 63.41 -46.80
N PRO A 279 17.67 62.73 -47.82
CA PRO A 279 17.10 61.36 -47.95
C PRO A 279 17.54 60.64 -49.26
N THR A 280 17.28 59.33 -49.44
CA THR A 280 16.88 58.74 -50.76
C THR A 280 16.40 57.29 -50.62
N VAL A 281 15.29 56.98 -51.30
CA VAL A 281 14.83 55.64 -51.73
C VAL A 281 15.02 55.58 -53.26
N PRO A 282 15.17 54.42 -53.95
CA PRO A 282 14.02 53.56 -54.25
C PRO A 282 14.27 52.03 -54.38
N VAL A 283 13.25 51.27 -53.95
CA VAL A 283 12.60 50.07 -54.55
C VAL A 283 13.37 49.20 -55.57
N THR A 284 13.44 47.88 -55.32
CA THR A 284 13.11 46.85 -56.34
C THR A 284 12.63 45.54 -55.68
N GLN A 285 11.69 44.88 -56.35
CA GLN A 285 10.88 43.73 -55.91
C GLN A 285 11.48 42.37 -56.33
N THR A 286 10.96 41.30 -55.69
CA THR A 286 10.83 39.87 -56.11
C THR A 286 12.07 38.96 -56.18
N PRO A 287 11.93 37.61 -56.11
CA PRO A 287 10.87 36.75 -55.54
C PRO A 287 11.40 35.60 -54.62
N VAL A 288 10.46 34.89 -54.01
CA VAL A 288 10.60 33.66 -53.22
C VAL A 288 11.16 32.49 -54.06
N GLN A 289 12.13 31.74 -53.53
CA GLN A 289 12.49 30.42 -54.07
C GLN A 289 12.90 29.42 -52.98
N GLN A 290 12.51 28.17 -53.22
CA GLN A 290 12.42 27.03 -52.32
C GLN A 290 13.77 26.44 -51.89
N ALA A 291 13.69 25.66 -50.80
CA ALA A 291 14.73 24.84 -50.20
C ALA A 291 15.42 23.86 -51.17
N PRO A 292 16.64 23.43 -50.81
CA PRO A 292 17.05 22.05 -50.97
C PRO A 292 17.42 21.41 -49.62
N THR A 293 16.87 20.22 -49.42
CA THR A 293 17.27 19.23 -48.42
C THR A 293 18.76 18.88 -48.59
N THR A 294 19.51 18.87 -47.48
CA THR A 294 20.85 18.28 -47.44
C THR A 294 20.91 17.21 -46.36
N THR A 295 21.13 15.99 -46.83
CA THR A 295 21.40 14.76 -46.11
C THR A 295 22.65 14.92 -45.23
N MET A 296 22.57 14.61 -43.94
CA MET A 296 23.75 14.51 -43.07
C MET A 296 24.07 13.05 -42.78
N VAL A 297 25.22 12.66 -43.31
CA VAL A 297 25.97 11.42 -43.09
C VAL A 297 26.51 11.42 -41.67
N SER A 298 26.43 10.26 -41.01
CA SER A 298 26.98 10.02 -39.68
C SER A 298 28.49 10.28 -39.61
N ALA A 299 28.89 11.22 -38.75
CA ALA A 299 30.27 11.35 -38.28
C ALA A 299 30.33 10.91 -36.82
N GLN A 300 31.14 9.88 -36.60
CA GLN A 300 31.41 9.27 -35.31
C GLN A 300 32.63 9.96 -34.72
N GLU A 301 32.43 10.80 -33.71
CA GLU A 301 33.52 11.44 -32.97
C GLU A 301 33.30 11.26 -31.47
N GLY A 302 34.31 10.68 -30.81
CA GLY A 302 34.28 10.31 -29.41
C GLY A 302 34.30 11.52 -28.49
N ALA A 303 33.29 11.61 -27.62
CA ALA A 303 33.33 12.45 -26.44
C ALA A 303 34.01 11.66 -25.30
N GLN A 304 35.09 12.23 -24.74
CA GLN A 304 35.62 11.81 -23.45
C GLN A 304 34.63 12.22 -22.34
N PRO A 305 34.47 11.41 -21.27
CA PRO A 305 33.31 11.48 -20.39
C PRO A 305 33.36 12.64 -19.38
N LEU A 306 32.21 13.31 -19.19
CA LEU A 306 31.89 13.94 -17.91
C LEU A 306 31.86 12.83 -16.84
N GLY A 307 32.50 13.08 -15.71
CA GLY A 307 32.68 12.10 -14.64
C GLY A 307 31.37 11.43 -14.18
N GLY A 308 31.34 10.10 -14.26
CA GLY A 308 30.68 9.23 -13.29
C GLY A 308 29.14 9.17 -13.26
N ILE A 309 28.41 9.95 -14.07
CA ILE A 309 26.95 9.82 -14.13
C ILE A 309 26.60 8.89 -15.29
N THR A 310 26.25 7.65 -14.97
CA THR A 310 25.48 6.79 -15.88
C THR A 310 24.09 7.39 -16.05
N VAL A 311 23.82 7.97 -17.22
CA VAL A 311 22.46 8.29 -17.64
C VAL A 311 21.71 6.96 -17.77
N PHE A 312 20.53 6.87 -17.16
CA PHE A 312 19.69 5.68 -17.28
C PHE A 312 19.30 5.51 -18.75
N GLU A 313 19.88 4.52 -19.39
CA GLU A 313 19.46 4.06 -20.70
C GLU A 313 18.05 3.48 -20.55
N THR A 314 17.08 4.03 -21.27
CA THR A 314 15.72 3.46 -21.31
C THR A 314 15.82 2.07 -21.90
N ALA A 315 15.85 1.06 -21.04
CA ALA A 315 15.71 -0.33 -21.46
C ALA A 315 14.42 -0.46 -22.28
N THR A 316 14.47 -1.27 -23.34
CA THR A 316 13.29 -1.69 -24.10
C THR A 316 12.20 -2.11 -23.11
N PRO A 317 10.97 -1.59 -23.19
CA PRO A 317 9.95 -1.89 -22.18
C PRO A 317 9.74 -3.39 -22.14
N ALA A 318 10.12 -4.03 -21.02
CA ALA A 318 9.47 -5.28 -20.65
C ALA A 318 7.96 -4.97 -20.54
N PRO A 319 7.05 -5.90 -20.89
CA PRO A 319 5.63 -5.68 -20.73
C PRO A 319 5.37 -5.24 -19.29
N GLN A 320 5.00 -3.97 -19.10
CA GLN A 320 4.76 -3.40 -17.78
C GLN A 320 3.55 -4.11 -17.19
N GLN A 321 3.80 -5.02 -16.23
CA GLN A 321 2.74 -5.54 -15.38
C GLN A 321 2.14 -4.37 -14.60
N SER A 322 0.81 -4.31 -14.52
CA SER A 322 0.12 -3.34 -13.67
C SER A 322 0.60 -3.52 -12.22
N SER A 323 0.99 -2.42 -11.58
CA SER A 323 1.42 -2.47 -10.17
C SER A 323 0.19 -2.67 -9.27
N LEU A 324 0.15 -3.77 -8.53
CA LEU A 324 -0.92 -4.01 -7.56
C LEU A 324 -0.79 -3.04 -6.38
N ALA A 325 0.43 -2.73 -5.96
CA ALA A 325 0.68 -1.72 -4.93
C ALA A 325 0.08 -0.36 -5.32
N SER A 326 0.32 0.13 -6.53
CA SER A 326 -0.25 1.39 -7.05
C SER A 326 -1.78 1.35 -7.10
N ARG A 327 -2.37 0.25 -7.60
CA ARG A 327 -3.83 0.10 -7.61
C ARG A 327 -4.39 0.13 -6.19
N CYS A 328 -3.77 -0.56 -5.23
CA CYS A 328 -4.26 -0.56 -3.86
C CYS A 328 -4.16 0.79 -3.16
N SER A 329 -3.14 1.60 -3.48
CA SER A 329 -3.09 3.00 -3.02
C SER A 329 -4.28 3.81 -3.56
N LYS A 330 -4.62 3.65 -4.85
CA LYS A 330 -5.78 4.31 -5.46
C LYS A 330 -7.10 3.83 -4.86
N VAL A 331 -7.26 2.52 -4.67
CA VAL A 331 -8.46 1.94 -4.07
C VAL A 331 -8.65 2.46 -2.64
N ALA A 332 -7.59 2.51 -1.83
CA ALA A 332 -7.67 3.06 -0.47
C ALA A 332 -8.14 4.53 -0.43
N LEU A 333 -7.66 5.37 -1.36
CA LEU A 333 -8.12 6.76 -1.50
C LEU A 333 -9.61 6.82 -1.84
N LEU A 334 -10.08 5.97 -2.75
CA LEU A 334 -11.49 5.92 -3.15
C LEU A 334 -12.38 5.37 -2.02
N THR A 335 -11.94 4.32 -1.31
CA THR A 335 -12.61 3.80 -0.11
C THR A 335 -12.78 4.91 0.93
N SER A 336 -11.72 5.69 1.20
CA SER A 336 -11.81 6.83 2.11
C SER A 336 -12.77 7.91 1.61
N SER A 337 -12.72 8.24 0.32
CA SER A 337 -13.60 9.25 -0.30
C SER A 337 -15.07 8.81 -0.30
N ASN A 338 -15.34 7.51 -0.33
CA ASN A 338 -16.66 6.91 -0.27
C ASN A 338 -17.20 6.76 1.17
N GLY A 339 -16.46 7.22 2.18
CA GLY A 339 -16.87 7.17 3.58
C GLY A 339 -16.61 5.84 4.28
N GLY A 340 -15.76 4.98 3.72
CA GLY A 340 -15.36 3.71 4.30
C GLY A 340 -15.53 2.52 3.35
N PHE A 341 -15.30 1.33 3.89
CA PHE A 341 -15.40 0.08 3.13
C PHE A 341 -16.82 -0.18 2.62
N VAL A 342 -16.90 -0.79 1.44
CA VAL A 342 -18.14 -1.34 0.91
C VAL A 342 -18.63 -2.44 1.84
N THR A 343 -19.94 -2.49 2.02
CA THR A 343 -20.69 -3.48 2.79
C THR A 343 -21.73 -4.12 1.88
N ALA A 344 -22.28 -5.27 2.26
CA ALA A 344 -23.36 -5.89 1.50
C ALA A 344 -24.59 -4.97 1.34
N ALA A 345 -24.79 -4.02 2.26
CA ALA A 345 -25.94 -3.12 2.25
C ALA A 345 -25.79 -1.93 1.27
N ASN A 346 -24.57 -1.54 0.91
CA ASN A 346 -24.28 -0.42 0.01
C ASN A 346 -23.47 -0.85 -1.22
N LEU A 347 -23.47 -2.15 -1.53
CA LEU A 347 -22.84 -2.71 -2.72
C LEU A 347 -23.56 -2.23 -3.98
N ALA A 348 -22.95 -1.28 -4.68
CA ALA A 348 -23.43 -0.76 -5.97
C ALA A 348 -22.48 -1.11 -7.14
N ASP A 349 -21.19 -1.21 -6.84
CA ASP A 349 -20.13 -1.54 -7.79
C ASP A 349 -19.36 -2.76 -7.27
N ALA A 350 -19.62 -3.92 -7.91
CA ALA A 350 -18.98 -5.17 -7.52
C ALA A 350 -17.48 -5.19 -7.84
N GLU A 351 -17.07 -4.61 -8.97
CA GLU A 351 -15.67 -4.57 -9.36
C GLU A 351 -14.86 -3.75 -8.36
N PHE A 352 -15.38 -2.58 -7.96
CA PHE A 352 -14.76 -1.76 -6.91
C PHE A 352 -14.70 -2.49 -5.58
N ALA A 353 -15.81 -3.10 -5.14
CA ALA A 353 -15.86 -3.86 -3.90
C ALA A 353 -14.84 -5.01 -3.90
N MET A 354 -14.72 -5.75 -5.00
CA MET A 354 -13.77 -6.86 -5.13
C MET A 354 -12.31 -6.35 -5.15
N ASN A 355 -12.01 -5.21 -5.78
CA ASN A 355 -10.69 -4.58 -5.70
C ASN A 355 -10.37 -4.12 -4.25
N GLU A 356 -11.34 -3.54 -3.54
CA GLU A 356 -11.20 -3.15 -2.14
C GLU A 356 -10.90 -4.35 -1.24
N GLN A 357 -11.64 -5.45 -1.42
CA GLN A 357 -11.42 -6.68 -0.68
C GLN A 357 -10.07 -7.33 -1.02
N PHE A 358 -9.59 -7.22 -2.26
CA PHE A 358 -8.25 -7.68 -2.63
C PHE A 358 -7.17 -6.90 -1.88
N CYS A 359 -7.29 -5.57 -1.84
CA CYS A 359 -6.33 -4.71 -1.17
C CYS A 359 -6.33 -4.90 0.36
N LEU A 360 -7.50 -5.21 0.93
CA LEU A 360 -7.60 -5.63 2.32
C LEU A 360 -6.87 -6.97 2.55
N ALA A 361 -7.12 -7.98 1.71
CA ALA A 361 -6.46 -9.29 1.82
C ALA A 361 -4.94 -9.21 1.62
N ARG A 362 -4.46 -8.35 0.71
CA ARG A 362 -3.04 -8.02 0.53
C ARG A 362 -2.44 -7.46 1.82
N THR A 363 -3.14 -6.54 2.48
CA THR A 363 -2.70 -5.93 3.74
C THR A 363 -2.54 -6.97 4.85
N TYR A 364 -3.53 -7.86 5.01
CA TYR A 364 -3.46 -8.97 5.96
C TYR A 364 -2.34 -9.96 5.64
N SER A 365 -2.10 -10.23 4.35
CA SER A 365 -1.03 -11.11 3.89
C SER A 365 0.35 -10.54 4.24
N ILE A 366 0.55 -9.24 4.02
CA ILE A 366 1.78 -8.51 4.40
C ILE A 366 1.97 -8.57 5.92
N GLY A 367 0.97 -8.14 6.70
CA GLY A 367 1.10 -8.10 8.16
C GLY A 367 1.30 -9.48 8.80
N THR A 368 0.65 -10.52 8.27
CA THR A 368 0.84 -11.89 8.75
C THR A 368 2.26 -12.38 8.50
N GLY A 369 2.79 -12.19 7.30
CA GLY A 369 4.15 -12.62 6.97
C GLY A 369 5.22 -11.80 7.69
N GLU A 370 5.02 -10.50 7.88
CA GLU A 370 5.92 -9.64 8.67
C GLU A 370 6.04 -10.10 10.13
N ASN A 371 4.91 -10.43 10.76
CA ASN A 371 4.91 -11.01 12.11
C ASN A 371 5.67 -12.34 12.17
N LEU A 372 5.54 -13.18 11.13
CA LEU A 372 6.32 -14.42 11.05
C LEU A 372 7.81 -14.15 10.87
N VAL A 373 8.20 -13.22 9.98
CA VAL A 373 9.61 -12.86 9.75
C VAL A 373 10.25 -12.28 11.00
N SER A 374 9.56 -11.40 11.74
CA SER A 374 10.07 -10.83 12.99
C SER A 374 10.29 -11.88 14.09
N SER A 375 9.61 -13.04 14.02
CA SER A 375 9.86 -14.17 14.92
C SER A 375 11.10 -14.99 14.56
N LEU A 376 11.69 -14.75 13.38
CA LEU A 376 12.91 -15.44 12.92
C LEU A 376 14.15 -14.70 13.44
N ASN A 377 14.96 -15.39 14.26
CA ASN A 377 16.20 -14.81 14.77
C ASN A 377 17.26 -14.71 13.67
N GLY A 378 17.81 -13.52 13.45
CA GLY A 378 18.96 -13.29 12.58
C GLY A 378 18.69 -13.36 11.08
N VAL A 379 17.42 -13.35 10.67
CA VAL A 379 17.02 -13.32 9.25
C VAL A 379 16.66 -11.90 8.83
N THR A 380 17.29 -11.42 7.75
CA THR A 380 17.00 -10.11 7.16
C THR A 380 15.93 -10.20 6.08
N ASN A 381 15.24 -9.09 5.80
CA ASN A 381 14.24 -9.03 4.71
C ASN A 381 14.85 -9.39 3.35
N THR A 382 16.10 -9.02 3.07
CA THR A 382 16.79 -9.41 1.84
C THR A 382 16.99 -10.91 1.73
N GLN A 383 17.31 -11.59 2.85
CA GLN A 383 17.41 -13.05 2.86
C GLN A 383 16.04 -13.69 2.66
N VAL A 384 14.99 -13.17 3.31
CA VAL A 384 13.60 -13.61 3.07
C VAL A 384 13.23 -13.50 1.60
N ASP A 385 13.49 -12.33 0.99
CA ASP A 385 13.17 -12.07 -0.41
C ASP A 385 13.91 -13.04 -1.33
N SER A 386 15.21 -13.27 -1.10
CA SER A 386 16.00 -14.24 -1.89
C SER A 386 15.49 -15.68 -1.77
N GLN A 387 15.03 -16.10 -0.59
CA GLN A 387 14.46 -17.43 -0.38
C GLN A 387 13.12 -17.57 -1.09
N CYS A 388 12.28 -16.54 -1.04
CA CYS A 388 10.99 -16.54 -1.73
C CYS A 388 11.13 -16.44 -3.26
N ASP A 389 12.14 -15.73 -3.76
CA ASP A 389 12.47 -15.71 -5.19
C ASP A 389 12.90 -17.11 -5.68
N ALA A 390 13.60 -17.88 -4.83
CA ALA A 390 13.92 -19.29 -5.11
C ALA A 390 12.71 -20.23 -5.01
N PHE A 391 11.63 -19.81 -4.34
CA PHE A 391 10.40 -20.59 -4.22
C PHE A 391 9.49 -20.45 -5.46
N GLY A 392 9.55 -19.31 -6.16
CA GLY A 392 8.79 -19.06 -7.39
C GLY A 392 8.92 -20.17 -8.46
N PRO A 393 10.14 -20.61 -8.83
CA PRO A 393 10.34 -21.70 -9.79
C PRO A 393 9.66 -23.03 -9.41
N ALA A 394 9.46 -23.32 -8.12
CA ALA A 394 8.79 -24.54 -7.69
C ALA A 394 7.29 -24.55 -8.03
N LEU A 395 6.67 -23.36 -8.09
CA LEU A 395 5.25 -23.20 -8.35
C LEU A 395 4.93 -22.67 -9.76
N ALA A 396 5.94 -22.17 -10.46
CA ALA A 396 5.85 -21.72 -11.84
C ALA A 396 5.13 -22.72 -12.79
N PRO A 397 5.28 -24.06 -12.66
CA PRO A 397 4.56 -25.01 -13.52
C PRO A 397 3.04 -25.01 -13.35
N TYR A 398 2.52 -24.49 -12.23
CA TYR A 398 1.09 -24.48 -11.94
C TYR A 398 0.41 -23.17 -12.35
N LEU A 399 1.15 -22.06 -12.46
CA LEU A 399 0.57 -20.75 -12.82
C LEU A 399 -0.10 -20.75 -14.21
N PRO A 400 0.50 -21.32 -15.28
CA PRO A 400 -0.17 -21.44 -16.58
C PRO A 400 -1.40 -22.36 -16.56
N LYS A 401 -1.56 -23.19 -15.52
CA LYS A 401 -2.72 -24.07 -15.39
C LYS A 401 -3.96 -23.34 -14.90
N LEU A 402 -3.78 -22.18 -14.28
CA LEU A 402 -4.89 -21.32 -13.85
C LEU A 402 -5.77 -20.86 -15.03
N SER A 403 -5.20 -20.76 -16.24
CA SER A 403 -5.95 -20.42 -17.46
C SER A 403 -6.54 -21.63 -18.18
N SER A 404 -5.94 -22.82 -18.03
CA SER A 404 -6.27 -23.99 -18.84
C SER A 404 -7.08 -25.06 -18.10
N MET A 405 -7.13 -25.03 -16.77
CA MET A 405 -7.80 -26.02 -15.93
C MET A 405 -8.86 -25.38 -15.02
N GLU A 406 -9.69 -26.21 -14.41
CA GLU A 406 -10.67 -25.78 -13.41
C GLU A 406 -10.03 -25.66 -12.02
N ALA A 407 -10.52 -24.72 -11.19
CA ALA A 407 -9.94 -24.41 -9.89
C ALA A 407 -9.70 -25.65 -8.98
N PRO A 408 -10.66 -26.59 -8.82
CA PRO A 408 -10.43 -27.79 -8.02
C PRO A 408 -9.35 -28.72 -8.60
N ALA A 409 -9.18 -28.74 -9.93
CA ALA A 409 -8.18 -29.56 -10.59
C ALA A 409 -6.77 -29.02 -10.36
N VAL A 410 -6.58 -27.69 -10.48
CA VAL A 410 -5.30 -27.05 -10.15
C VAL A 410 -4.97 -27.21 -8.67
N ALA A 411 -5.93 -26.97 -7.78
CA ALA A 411 -5.74 -27.15 -6.33
C ALA A 411 -5.29 -28.58 -5.99
N LYS A 412 -5.85 -29.60 -6.64
CA LYS A 412 -5.47 -31.01 -6.44
C LYS A 412 -4.06 -31.32 -6.94
N GLU A 413 -3.61 -30.72 -8.03
CA GLU A 413 -2.24 -30.89 -8.50
C GLU A 413 -1.22 -30.25 -7.56
N VAL A 414 -1.53 -29.06 -7.04
CA VAL A 414 -0.67 -28.38 -6.06
C VAL A 414 -0.69 -29.13 -4.72
N GLN A 415 -1.82 -29.72 -4.34
CA GLN A 415 -1.88 -30.64 -3.20
C GLN A 415 -0.99 -31.87 -3.39
N ARG A 416 -0.91 -32.43 -4.61
CA ARG A 416 0.01 -33.53 -4.90
C ARG A 416 1.47 -33.10 -4.74
N PHE A 417 1.83 -31.92 -5.24
CA PHE A 417 3.15 -31.34 -5.02
C PHE A 417 3.49 -31.20 -3.53
N VAL A 418 2.56 -30.69 -2.73
CA VAL A 418 2.71 -30.59 -1.27
C VAL A 418 3.00 -31.97 -0.65
N LEU A 419 2.26 -33.00 -1.05
CA LEU A 419 2.42 -34.37 -0.55
C LEU A 419 3.72 -35.06 -1.00
N GLU A 420 4.29 -34.63 -2.13
CA GLU A 420 5.57 -35.13 -2.65
C GLU A 420 6.77 -34.37 -2.09
N SER A 421 6.55 -33.21 -1.48
CA SER A 421 7.61 -32.42 -0.86
C SER A 421 8.19 -33.12 0.39
N SER A 422 9.48 -32.89 0.66
CA SER A 422 10.14 -33.37 1.89
C SER A 422 9.88 -32.47 3.11
N MET A 423 9.01 -31.45 2.99
CA MET A 423 8.71 -30.49 4.03
C MET A 423 7.40 -30.84 4.75
N SER A 424 7.28 -30.48 6.03
CA SER A 424 6.00 -30.61 6.73
C SER A 424 4.99 -29.57 6.23
N MET A 425 3.69 -29.88 6.36
CA MET A 425 2.61 -28.96 5.99
C MET A 425 2.69 -27.62 6.75
N GLU A 426 3.11 -27.64 8.01
CA GLU A 426 3.29 -26.44 8.83
C GLU A 426 4.45 -25.57 8.33
N GLN A 427 5.58 -26.18 7.98
CA GLN A 427 6.71 -25.48 7.38
C GLN A 427 6.31 -24.85 6.05
N LEU A 428 5.66 -25.61 5.16
CA LEU A 428 5.17 -25.08 3.87
C LEU A 428 4.18 -23.94 4.06
N SER A 429 3.25 -24.06 5.01
CA SER A 429 2.30 -22.98 5.30
C SER A 429 3.01 -21.72 5.80
N THR A 430 4.00 -21.87 6.67
CA THR A 430 4.80 -20.75 7.18
C THR A 430 5.60 -20.09 6.05
N THR A 431 6.27 -20.88 5.22
CA THR A 431 7.00 -20.41 4.05
C THR A 431 6.09 -19.66 3.08
N ALA A 432 4.91 -20.20 2.76
CA ALA A 432 3.97 -19.51 1.87
C ALA A 432 3.46 -18.19 2.46
N LYS A 433 3.16 -18.10 3.76
CA LYS A 433 2.77 -16.83 4.39
C LYS A 433 3.89 -15.78 4.34
N ILE A 434 5.13 -16.20 4.57
CA ILE A 434 6.32 -15.32 4.43
C ILE A 434 6.48 -14.87 2.97
N CYS A 435 6.27 -15.76 2.00
CA CYS A 435 6.38 -15.43 0.59
C CYS A 435 5.21 -14.61 0.04
N LEU A 436 4.01 -14.71 0.62
CA LEU A 436 2.92 -13.77 0.39
C LEU A 436 3.32 -12.35 0.81
N PHE A 437 3.94 -12.19 1.99
CA PHE A 437 4.49 -10.90 2.43
C PHE A 437 5.56 -10.38 1.46
N SER A 438 6.55 -11.21 1.14
CA SER A 438 7.65 -10.81 0.25
C SER A 438 7.14 -10.42 -1.14
N GLY A 439 6.25 -11.24 -1.72
CA GLY A 439 5.65 -11.02 -3.03
C GLY A 439 4.83 -9.74 -3.07
N TYR A 440 3.88 -9.56 -2.14
CA TYR A 440 3.02 -8.37 -2.16
C TYR A 440 3.75 -7.08 -1.82
N ARG A 441 4.71 -7.09 -0.89
CA ARG A 441 5.49 -5.89 -0.53
C ARG A 441 6.36 -5.40 -1.69
N ARG A 442 6.88 -6.32 -2.50
CA ARG A 442 7.77 -6.03 -3.65
C ARG A 442 7.05 -6.00 -5.00
N ASP A 443 5.74 -6.18 -5.00
CA ASP A 443 4.93 -6.32 -6.21
C ASP A 443 5.38 -7.48 -7.13
N ASN A 444 5.98 -8.52 -6.56
CA ASN A 444 6.38 -9.74 -7.26
C ASN A 444 5.21 -10.75 -7.26
N MET A 445 4.41 -10.72 -8.31
CA MET A 445 3.18 -11.51 -8.39
C MET A 445 3.41 -12.99 -8.63
N ASP A 446 4.52 -13.41 -9.25
CA ASP A 446 4.83 -14.84 -9.40
C ASP A 446 5.03 -15.50 -8.04
N VAL A 447 5.72 -14.82 -7.13
CA VAL A 447 5.93 -15.25 -5.75
C VAL A 447 4.62 -15.19 -4.96
N ALA A 448 3.88 -14.07 -5.04
CA ALA A 448 2.64 -13.90 -4.29
C ALA A 448 1.56 -14.90 -4.72
N LEU A 449 1.30 -15.03 -6.02
CA LEU A 449 0.30 -15.93 -6.57
C LEU A 449 0.69 -17.40 -6.38
N GLY A 450 1.97 -17.73 -6.56
CA GLY A 450 2.48 -19.05 -6.23
C GLY A 450 2.22 -19.40 -4.76
N ALA A 451 2.61 -18.52 -3.84
CA ALA A 451 2.39 -18.73 -2.42
C ALA A 451 0.90 -18.86 -2.05
N ALA A 452 0.02 -18.03 -2.63
CA ALA A 452 -1.43 -18.17 -2.47
C ALA A 452 -1.92 -19.55 -2.93
N LEU A 453 -1.46 -20.00 -4.10
CA LEU A 453 -1.83 -21.30 -4.67
C LEU A 453 -1.35 -22.47 -3.79
N LEU A 454 -0.14 -22.36 -3.20
CA LEU A 454 0.35 -23.34 -2.23
C LEU A 454 -0.55 -23.41 -1.00
N MET A 455 -1.00 -22.27 -0.47
CA MET A 455 -1.90 -22.23 0.68
C MET A 455 -3.21 -22.97 0.39
N VAL A 456 -3.76 -22.83 -0.82
CA VAL A 456 -4.92 -23.60 -1.24
C VAL A 456 -4.60 -25.10 -1.35
N GLY A 457 -3.45 -25.46 -1.93
CA GLY A 457 -2.98 -26.86 -2.00
C GLY A 457 -2.76 -27.51 -0.62
N LEU A 458 -2.40 -26.72 0.39
CA LEU A 458 -2.31 -27.12 1.80
C LEU A 458 -3.68 -27.27 2.47
N GLY A 459 -4.78 -27.02 1.75
CA GLY A 459 -6.14 -27.10 2.26
C GLY A 459 -6.65 -25.83 2.93
N GLN A 460 -5.87 -24.73 2.94
CA GLN A 460 -6.31 -23.44 3.47
C GLN A 460 -7.14 -22.69 2.43
N LYS A 461 -8.33 -23.25 2.15
CA LYS A 461 -9.26 -22.78 1.11
C LYS A 461 -9.61 -21.29 1.15
N PRO A 462 -9.68 -20.60 2.32
CA PRO A 462 -9.88 -19.15 2.33
C PRO A 462 -8.85 -18.35 1.49
N TYR A 463 -7.62 -18.85 1.33
CA TYR A 463 -6.61 -18.23 0.46
C TYR A 463 -6.96 -18.29 -1.03
N ALA A 464 -7.97 -19.08 -1.44
CA ALA A 464 -8.42 -19.13 -2.83
C ALA A 464 -8.96 -17.79 -3.32
N GLU A 465 -9.41 -16.89 -2.43
CA GLU A 465 -9.84 -15.54 -2.86
C GLU A 465 -8.68 -14.74 -3.48
N LEU A 466 -7.44 -14.94 -3.02
CA LEU A 466 -6.28 -14.27 -3.60
C LEU A 466 -6.09 -14.72 -5.05
N VAL A 467 -6.16 -16.04 -5.30
CA VAL A 467 -6.07 -16.61 -6.65
C VAL A 467 -7.19 -16.06 -7.54
N GLY A 468 -8.41 -15.95 -7.00
CA GLY A 468 -9.54 -15.31 -7.66
C GLY A 468 -9.23 -13.86 -8.05
N HIS A 469 -8.73 -13.05 -7.12
CA HIS A 469 -8.38 -11.65 -7.38
C HIS A 469 -7.29 -11.47 -8.43
N HIS A 470 -6.24 -12.30 -8.38
CA HIS A 470 -5.17 -12.27 -9.38
C HIS A 470 -5.71 -12.58 -10.78
N LEU A 471 -6.63 -13.54 -10.91
CA LEU A 471 -7.28 -13.89 -12.18
C LEU A 471 -8.27 -12.82 -12.62
N ALA A 472 -9.11 -12.30 -11.74
CA ALA A 472 -10.14 -11.33 -12.07
C ALA A 472 -9.55 -10.01 -12.58
N PHE A 473 -8.38 -9.62 -12.08
CA PHE A 473 -7.81 -8.29 -12.31
C PHE A 473 -6.48 -8.28 -13.06
N GLY A 474 -5.97 -9.46 -13.47
CA GLY A 474 -4.81 -9.58 -14.33
C GLY A 474 -3.46 -9.28 -13.65
N TYR A 475 -3.27 -9.73 -12.41
CA TYR A 475 -2.03 -9.52 -11.65
C TYR A 475 -1.16 -10.77 -11.62
N GLY A 476 0.00 -10.75 -12.29
CA GLY A 476 0.90 -11.91 -12.42
C GLY A 476 0.41 -13.01 -13.38
N VAL A 477 -0.85 -12.92 -13.81
CA VAL A 477 -1.47 -13.78 -14.82
C VAL A 477 -2.37 -12.93 -15.70
N GLY A 478 -2.72 -13.43 -16.89
CA GLY A 478 -3.69 -12.77 -17.76
C GLY A 478 -5.08 -12.71 -17.11
N GLU A 479 -5.77 -11.59 -17.33
CA GLU A 479 -7.11 -11.33 -16.81
C GLU A 479 -8.13 -12.35 -17.34
N GLN A 480 -8.82 -13.03 -16.43
CA GLN A 480 -9.74 -14.14 -16.67
C GLN A 480 -10.86 -14.16 -15.60
N PRO A 481 -11.80 -13.19 -15.63
CA PRO A 481 -12.86 -13.08 -14.62
C PRO A 481 -13.75 -14.32 -14.54
N GLU A 482 -14.00 -15.00 -15.66
CA GLU A 482 -14.78 -16.24 -15.69
C GLU A 482 -14.13 -17.37 -14.88
N LYS A 483 -12.79 -17.47 -14.92
CA LYS A 483 -12.03 -18.46 -14.14
C LYS A 483 -11.92 -18.06 -12.67
N ALA A 484 -11.92 -16.76 -12.37
CA ALA A 484 -11.85 -16.25 -11.01
C ALA A 484 -13.06 -16.66 -10.15
N ALA A 485 -14.26 -16.72 -10.75
CA ALA A 485 -15.50 -17.05 -10.05
C ALA A 485 -15.42 -18.37 -9.25
N ALA A 486 -14.81 -19.42 -9.82
CA ALA A 486 -14.67 -20.71 -9.15
C ALA A 486 -13.69 -20.67 -7.96
N TRP A 487 -12.68 -19.80 -8.00
CA TRP A 487 -11.74 -19.60 -6.89
C TRP A 487 -12.39 -18.80 -5.75
N TYR A 488 -13.15 -17.75 -6.08
CA TYR A 488 -13.94 -17.03 -5.09
C TYR A 488 -14.98 -17.95 -4.43
N ASP A 489 -15.70 -18.76 -5.20
CA ASP A 489 -16.67 -19.71 -4.65
C ASP A 489 -16.01 -20.71 -3.69
N MET A 490 -14.83 -21.23 -4.04
CA MET A 490 -14.06 -22.11 -3.17
C MET A 490 -13.72 -21.44 -1.82
N ALA A 491 -13.31 -20.18 -1.83
CA ALA A 491 -12.97 -19.43 -0.62
C ALA A 491 -14.23 -19.12 0.22
N VAL A 492 -15.24 -18.52 -0.40
CA VAL A 492 -16.47 -18.09 0.26
C VAL A 492 -17.24 -19.29 0.83
N SER A 493 -17.38 -20.37 0.06
CA SER A 493 -18.03 -21.60 0.53
C SER A 493 -17.27 -22.26 1.69
N ALA A 494 -15.93 -22.12 1.75
CA ALA A 494 -15.17 -22.59 2.90
C ALA A 494 -15.44 -21.75 4.15
N LEU A 495 -15.49 -20.42 4.02
CA LEU A 495 -15.80 -19.50 5.13
C LEU A 495 -17.20 -19.75 5.69
N GLU A 496 -18.19 -19.91 4.83
CA GLU A 496 -19.56 -20.24 5.25
C GLU A 496 -19.70 -21.65 5.84
N GLY A 497 -18.85 -22.58 5.40
CA GLY A 497 -18.68 -23.89 6.00
C GLY A 497 -18.00 -23.86 7.38
N GLY A 498 -17.62 -22.68 7.89
CA GLY A 498 -17.01 -22.50 9.20
C GLY A 498 -15.48 -22.55 9.20
N ALA A 499 -14.82 -22.40 8.05
CA ALA A 499 -13.38 -22.19 8.02
C ALA A 499 -13.01 -20.86 8.68
N GLU A 500 -11.86 -20.82 9.35
CA GLU A 500 -11.37 -19.60 10.00
C GLU A 500 -11.08 -18.52 8.95
N PRO A 501 -11.60 -17.28 9.12
CA PRO A 501 -11.27 -16.18 8.22
C PRO A 501 -9.80 -15.79 8.35
N VAL A 502 -9.04 -15.92 7.26
CA VAL A 502 -7.60 -15.57 7.22
C VAL A 502 -7.36 -14.11 6.84
N PHE A 503 -8.39 -13.44 6.33
CA PHE A 503 -8.40 -12.01 6.00
C PHE A 503 -9.59 -11.37 6.69
N ALA A 504 -9.35 -10.22 7.33
CA ALA A 504 -10.35 -9.49 8.10
C ALA A 504 -11.17 -10.35 9.09
N PRO A 505 -10.52 -11.10 10.01
CA PRO A 505 -11.22 -11.96 10.98
C PRO A 505 -12.19 -11.20 11.91
N GLY A 506 -12.03 -9.87 12.04
CA GLY A 506 -12.96 -9.01 12.77
C GLY A 506 -14.25 -8.64 12.01
N GLN A 507 -14.40 -9.04 10.74
CA GLN A 507 -15.52 -8.68 9.85
C GLN A 507 -16.32 -9.94 9.44
N PRO A 508 -17.19 -10.48 10.33
CA PRO A 508 -17.97 -11.68 10.02
C PRO A 508 -18.91 -11.52 8.81
N GLU A 509 -19.29 -10.30 8.47
CA GLU A 509 -20.12 -9.95 7.31
C GLU A 509 -19.38 -10.04 5.97
N ARG A 510 -18.04 -10.12 5.96
CA ARG A 510 -17.23 -10.06 4.75
C ARG A 510 -17.54 -11.18 3.75
N ALA A 511 -17.76 -12.40 4.23
CA ALA A 511 -18.10 -13.52 3.34
C ALA A 511 -19.42 -13.26 2.58
N ALA A 512 -20.39 -12.62 3.24
CA ALA A 512 -21.65 -12.24 2.61
C ALA A 512 -21.47 -11.12 1.56
N LEU A 513 -20.58 -10.14 1.84
CA LEU A 513 -20.20 -9.11 0.86
C LEU A 513 -19.56 -9.74 -0.40
N LEU A 514 -18.58 -10.63 -0.22
CA LEU A 514 -17.92 -11.30 -1.35
C LEU A 514 -18.93 -12.08 -2.19
N ARG A 515 -19.85 -12.80 -1.54
CA ARG A 515 -20.93 -13.50 -2.25
C ARG A 515 -21.82 -12.54 -3.02
N ALA A 516 -22.26 -11.44 -2.39
CA ALA A 516 -23.11 -10.45 -3.04
C ALA A 516 -22.43 -9.83 -4.27
N ALA A 517 -21.13 -9.50 -4.17
CA ALA A 517 -20.35 -8.98 -5.29
C ALA A 517 -20.26 -9.99 -6.44
N MET A 518 -19.96 -11.26 -6.16
CA MET A 518 -19.96 -12.32 -7.18
C MET A 518 -21.33 -12.49 -7.87
N THR A 519 -22.43 -12.40 -7.13
CA THR A 519 -23.78 -12.51 -7.71
C THR A 519 -24.10 -11.31 -8.61
N LEU A 520 -23.65 -10.11 -8.22
CA LEU A 520 -23.86 -8.90 -9.00
C LEU A 520 -23.03 -8.91 -10.30
N GLU A 521 -21.77 -9.37 -10.26
CA GLU A 521 -20.92 -9.53 -11.46
C GLU A 521 -21.49 -10.56 -12.46
N SER A 522 -22.12 -11.62 -11.97
CA SER A 522 -22.74 -12.65 -12.81
C SER A 522 -24.10 -12.25 -13.39
N GLY A 523 -24.56 -11.01 -13.16
CA GLY A 523 -25.84 -10.50 -13.64
C GLY A 523 -27.05 -11.08 -12.90
N GLY A 524 -26.83 -11.75 -11.76
CA GLY A 524 -27.89 -12.15 -10.85
C GLY A 524 -28.38 -10.95 -10.05
N ALA A 525 -29.70 -10.72 -10.00
CA ALA A 525 -30.25 -9.75 -9.07
C ALA A 525 -29.86 -10.16 -7.65
N ALA A 526 -29.13 -9.29 -6.94
CA ALA A 526 -28.89 -9.48 -5.51
C ALA A 526 -30.26 -9.58 -4.83
N GLU A 527 -30.62 -10.76 -4.30
CA GLU A 527 -31.82 -10.88 -3.49
C GLU A 527 -31.66 -9.95 -2.29
N PRO A 528 -32.59 -9.00 -2.05
CA PRO A 528 -32.52 -8.16 -0.88
C PRO A 528 -32.58 -9.06 0.36
N GLN A 529 -31.48 -9.13 1.11
CA GLN A 529 -31.50 -9.77 2.42
C GLN A 529 -32.56 -9.06 3.26
N PRO A 530 -33.47 -9.79 3.93
CA PRO A 530 -34.41 -9.17 4.84
C PRO A 530 -33.61 -8.54 5.97
N ALA A 531 -33.56 -7.21 5.98
CA ALA A 531 -33.14 -6.45 7.14
C ALA A 531 -34.00 -6.92 8.31
N SER A 532 -33.38 -7.51 9.34
CA SER A 532 -34.08 -7.80 10.58
C SER A 532 -34.40 -6.47 11.27
N ALA A 533 -35.51 -5.85 10.89
CA ALA A 533 -36.12 -4.78 11.64
C ALA A 533 -36.59 -5.40 12.97
N ALA A 534 -35.77 -5.27 14.01
CA ALA A 534 -36.21 -5.52 15.37
C ALA A 534 -37.26 -4.46 15.72
N LEU A 535 -38.54 -4.81 15.57
CA LEU A 535 -39.63 -4.01 16.12
C LEU A 535 -39.53 -4.02 17.65
N PRO A 536 -39.60 -2.86 18.33
CA PRO A 536 -39.61 -2.82 19.78
C PRO A 536 -40.91 -3.45 20.30
N THR A 537 -40.80 -4.55 21.04
CA THR A 537 -41.89 -5.11 21.82
C THR A 537 -42.04 -4.31 23.11
N PHE A 538 -43.14 -3.56 23.24
CA PHE A 538 -43.54 -2.95 24.51
C PHE A 538 -44.13 -4.05 25.41
N ASN A 539 -43.44 -4.38 26.49
CA ASN A 539 -44.04 -5.09 27.61
C ASN A 539 -44.85 -4.10 28.44
N LEU A 540 -46.17 -4.17 28.35
CA LEU A 540 -47.06 -3.64 29.38
C LEU A 540 -47.10 -4.68 30.51
N GLY A 541 -46.49 -4.34 31.65
CA GLY A 541 -46.58 -5.14 32.87
C GLY A 541 -47.94 -4.96 33.55
N ASP A 542 -48.36 -6.00 34.26
CA ASP A 542 -49.43 -5.97 35.25
C ASP A 542 -49.14 -5.00 36.40
#